data_AF-A0A7J8ZUL9-F1
#
_entry.id   AF-A0A7J8ZUL9-F1
#
_cell.length_a   1.000
_cell.length_b   1.000
_cell.length_c   1.000
_cell.angle_alpha   90.00
_cell.angle_beta   90.00
_cell.angle_gamma   90.00
#
_symmetry.space_group_name_H-M   'P 1'
#
loop_
_entity.id
_entity.type
_entity.pdbx_description
1 polymer ?
#
loop_
_entity_poly.entity_id
_entity_poly.type
_entity_poly.pdbx_seq_one_letter_code
_entity_poly.pdbx_strand_id
1 'polypeptide(L)'
;MFGKKAGTEELEAFYPIRPECVAEIPKTRFKPRAGKTLSARRWQAAFSETGCLDIAKVLRRIQRGGIHPSIKGLVWEFLLGCYNPNSTLEDRNQLRQQRRERYSMWKTECQNMVSVIGSGNFITTPIITDDGQPIEVEGCRVTSAVSDKKVAQWMLILHQIGLDVVRTDRALAFYEDKANQAKLWDVLSIYSWVDDDIGYVQGMNDICSPMVILLENEADAFWCFERAMRRLVYFYLLQDG
;
A
#
# COMPACT_ATOMS: atom_id res chain seq x y z
N MET A 1 -41.50 2.29 1.28
CA MET A 1 -40.22 2.75 1.89
C MET A 1 -39.28 1.55 2.03
N PHE A 2 -38.77 0.99 0.92
CA PHE A 2 -37.91 -0.20 0.94
C PHE A 2 -36.93 -0.12 -0.24
N GLY A 3 -35.63 -0.27 0.00
CA GLY A 3 -34.62 -0.30 -1.07
C GLY A 3 -33.22 0.26 -0.75
N LYS A 4 -33.00 0.90 0.42
CA LYS A 4 -31.68 1.46 0.76
C LYS A 4 -30.71 0.51 1.50
N LYS A 5 -31.20 -0.58 2.10
CA LYS A 5 -30.38 -1.46 2.96
C LYS A 5 -29.44 -2.39 2.18
N ALA A 6 -29.94 -3.09 1.16
CA ALA A 6 -29.18 -4.10 0.42
C ALA A 6 -27.85 -3.56 -0.15
N GLY A 7 -27.87 -2.38 -0.78
CA GLY A 7 -26.66 -1.79 -1.36
C GLY A 7 -25.69 -1.19 -0.35
N THR A 8 -26.05 -1.03 0.93
CA THR A 8 -25.13 -0.54 1.98
C THR A 8 -24.48 -1.73 2.69
N GLU A 9 -25.24 -2.79 2.94
CA GLU A 9 -24.72 -4.07 3.47
C GLU A 9 -23.69 -4.70 2.53
N GLU A 10 -23.93 -4.66 1.21
CA GLU A 10 -22.97 -5.12 0.19
C GLU A 10 -21.66 -4.31 0.17
N LEU A 11 -21.71 -3.02 0.53
CA LEU A 11 -20.52 -2.16 0.63
C LEU A 11 -19.73 -2.39 1.91
N GLU A 12 -20.41 -2.72 3.01
CA GLU A 12 -19.80 -3.08 4.30
C GLU A 12 -19.09 -4.44 4.23
N ALA A 13 -19.48 -5.32 3.30
CA ALA A 13 -18.82 -6.60 3.06
C ALA A 13 -17.41 -6.49 2.43
N PHE A 14 -17.06 -5.38 1.79
CA PHE A 14 -15.75 -5.24 1.12
C PHE A 14 -14.57 -5.03 2.08
N TYR A 15 -14.84 -4.52 3.29
CA TYR A 15 -13.82 -4.26 4.31
C TYR A 15 -14.35 -4.76 5.65
N PRO A 16 -14.43 -6.09 5.84
CA PRO A 16 -15.01 -6.67 7.03
C PRO A 16 -14.24 -6.22 8.28
N ILE A 17 -15.00 -5.79 9.27
CA ILE A 17 -14.52 -5.42 10.59
C ILE A 17 -14.66 -6.63 11.50
N ARG A 18 -13.68 -6.83 12.36
CA ARG A 18 -13.67 -7.88 13.38
C ARG A 18 -14.84 -7.69 14.35
N PRO A 19 -15.67 -8.72 14.62
CA PRO A 19 -16.89 -8.59 15.44
C PRO A 19 -16.65 -7.91 16.79
N GLU A 20 -15.54 -8.20 17.45
CA GLU A 20 -15.11 -7.63 18.73
C GLU A 20 -14.81 -6.13 18.67
N CYS A 21 -14.42 -5.59 17.51
CA CYS A 21 -14.04 -4.19 17.34
C CYS A 21 -15.21 -3.30 16.89
N VAL A 22 -16.34 -3.88 16.46
CA VAL A 22 -17.47 -3.13 15.89
C VAL A 22 -18.01 -2.04 16.84
N ALA A 23 -18.00 -2.31 18.15
CA ALA A 23 -18.47 -1.36 19.15
C ALA A 23 -17.55 -0.16 19.36
N GLU A 24 -16.26 -0.32 19.07
CA GLU A 24 -15.21 0.68 19.33
C GLU A 24 -14.95 1.61 18.14
N ILE A 25 -15.39 1.22 16.94
CA ILE A 25 -15.13 1.98 15.72
C ILE A 25 -16.11 3.17 15.60
N PRO A 26 -15.60 4.39 15.46
CA PRO A 26 -16.43 5.56 15.20
C PRO A 26 -17.26 5.38 13.94
N LYS A 27 -18.57 5.64 14.04
CA LYS A 27 -19.46 5.59 12.87
C LYS A 27 -19.04 6.66 11.87
N THR A 28 -18.62 6.25 10.68
CA THR A 28 -18.23 7.18 9.61
C THR A 28 -19.40 8.05 9.16
N ARG A 29 -19.13 9.35 8.97
CA ARG A 29 -20.07 10.30 8.34
C ARG A 29 -20.14 10.08 6.82
N PHE A 30 -19.15 9.43 6.23
CA PHE A 30 -19.10 9.11 4.81
C PHE A 30 -19.74 7.76 4.55
N LYS A 31 -21.03 7.78 4.20
CA LYS A 31 -21.73 6.58 3.72
C LYS A 31 -21.75 6.58 2.20
N PRO A 32 -21.16 5.56 1.53
CA PRO A 32 -21.22 5.49 0.09
C PRO A 32 -22.69 5.37 -0.31
N ARG A 33 -23.11 6.19 -1.29
CA ARG A 33 -24.50 6.20 -1.74
C ARG A 33 -24.61 5.24 -2.92
N ALA A 34 -25.16 4.05 -2.67
CA ALA A 34 -25.44 3.07 -3.71
C ALA A 34 -26.15 3.72 -4.90
N GLY A 35 -25.67 3.43 -6.12
CA GLY A 35 -26.14 4.03 -7.37
C GLY A 35 -25.58 5.42 -7.73
N LYS A 36 -24.85 6.09 -6.82
CA LYS A 36 -24.16 7.37 -7.10
C LYS A 36 -22.65 7.25 -7.26
N THR A 37 -22.05 6.17 -6.75
CA THR A 37 -20.62 5.87 -6.92
C THR A 37 -20.25 5.65 -8.39
N LEU A 38 -18.97 5.80 -8.71
CA LEU A 38 -18.42 5.31 -9.97
C LEU A 38 -18.48 3.77 -9.97
N SER A 39 -19.31 3.18 -10.83
CA SER A 39 -19.43 1.73 -10.99
C SER A 39 -18.44 1.19 -12.03
N ALA A 40 -18.18 -0.13 -11.99
CA ALA A 40 -17.32 -0.80 -12.96
C ALA A 40 -17.74 -0.55 -14.41
N ARG A 41 -19.04 -0.62 -14.71
CA ARG A 41 -19.57 -0.31 -16.05
C ARG A 41 -19.22 1.11 -16.51
N ARG A 42 -19.38 2.09 -15.61
CA ARG A 42 -19.09 3.51 -15.94
C ARG A 42 -17.59 3.78 -16.03
N TRP A 43 -16.79 3.06 -15.25
CA TRP A 43 -15.34 3.08 -15.34
C TRP A 43 -14.87 2.58 -16.71
N GLN A 44 -15.37 1.43 -17.18
CA GLN A 44 -15.03 0.91 -18.50
C GLN A 44 -15.47 1.86 -19.62
N ALA A 45 -16.67 2.45 -19.52
CA ALA A 45 -17.18 3.44 -20.48
C ALA A 45 -16.49 4.82 -20.41
N ALA A 46 -15.45 4.99 -19.58
CA ALA A 46 -14.62 6.18 -19.55
C ALA A 46 -13.33 6.04 -20.38
N PHE A 47 -13.02 4.84 -20.86
CA PHE A 47 -11.88 4.59 -21.73
C PHE A 47 -12.24 4.74 -23.21
N SER A 48 -11.27 5.19 -24.02
CA SER A 48 -11.29 5.08 -25.48
C SER A 48 -11.05 3.63 -25.93
N GLU A 49 -11.22 3.37 -27.23
CA GLU A 49 -10.89 2.08 -27.85
C GLU A 49 -9.42 1.69 -27.66
N THR A 50 -8.51 2.67 -27.66
CA THR A 50 -7.07 2.48 -27.41
C THR A 50 -6.71 2.38 -25.93
N GLY A 51 -7.67 2.60 -25.03
CA GLY A 51 -7.48 2.52 -23.58
C GLY A 51 -7.04 3.82 -22.91
N CYS A 52 -7.16 4.98 -23.54
CA CYS A 52 -6.94 6.28 -22.91
C CYS A 52 -8.16 6.65 -22.04
N LEU A 53 -7.94 7.20 -20.85
CA LEU A 53 -8.96 7.50 -19.86
C LEU A 53 -9.42 8.97 -19.94
N ASP A 54 -10.73 9.18 -20.07
CA ASP A 54 -11.35 10.48 -19.80
C ASP A 54 -11.38 10.75 -18.29
N ILE A 55 -10.23 11.20 -17.77
CA ILE A 55 -10.02 11.46 -16.35
C ILE A 55 -10.94 12.58 -15.84
N ALA A 56 -11.25 13.57 -16.66
CA ALA A 56 -12.12 14.69 -16.27
C ALA A 56 -13.55 14.20 -15.99
N LYS A 57 -14.09 13.30 -16.82
CA LYS A 57 -15.39 12.66 -16.61
C LYS A 57 -15.40 11.79 -15.36
N VAL A 58 -14.32 11.05 -15.11
CA VAL A 58 -14.16 10.22 -13.91
C VAL A 58 -14.12 11.06 -12.64
N LEU A 59 -13.26 12.07 -12.56
CA LEU A 59 -13.10 12.94 -11.39
C LEU A 59 -14.43 13.62 -11.01
N ARG A 60 -15.17 14.14 -12.00
CA ARG A 60 -16.52 14.72 -11.80
C ARG A 60 -17.52 13.75 -11.15
N ARG A 61 -17.35 12.44 -11.34
CA ARG A 61 -18.22 11.43 -10.71
C ARG A 61 -17.73 11.06 -9.33
N ILE A 62 -16.43 10.88 -9.17
CA ILE A 62 -15.80 10.60 -7.87
C ILE A 62 -16.15 11.71 -6.87
N GLN A 63 -16.04 12.98 -7.26
CA GLN A 63 -16.39 14.12 -6.40
C GLN A 63 -17.85 14.13 -5.92
N ARG A 64 -18.78 13.57 -6.71
CA ARG A 64 -20.22 13.60 -6.38
C ARG A 64 -20.70 12.38 -5.59
N GLY A 65 -20.01 11.25 -5.72
CA GLY A 65 -20.52 9.98 -5.21
C GLY A 65 -19.48 8.98 -4.75
N GLY A 66 -18.18 9.28 -4.88
CA GLY A 66 -17.10 8.35 -4.55
C GLY A 66 -16.91 7.23 -5.57
N ILE A 67 -16.09 6.26 -5.20
CA ILE A 67 -15.72 5.10 -6.02
C ILE A 67 -16.36 3.85 -5.43
N HIS A 68 -16.91 2.99 -6.28
CA HIS A 68 -17.41 1.69 -5.83
C HIS A 68 -16.23 0.80 -5.35
N PRO A 69 -16.31 0.15 -4.18
CA PRO A 69 -15.20 -0.63 -3.62
C PRO A 69 -14.55 -1.62 -4.59
N SER A 70 -15.35 -2.34 -5.38
CA SER A 70 -14.86 -3.33 -6.35
C SER A 70 -13.92 -2.82 -7.43
N ILE A 71 -13.83 -1.50 -7.63
CA ILE A 71 -12.91 -0.89 -8.61
C ILE A 71 -11.96 0.12 -7.97
N LYS A 72 -11.93 0.24 -6.64
CA LYS A 72 -11.09 1.24 -5.96
C LYS A 72 -9.61 1.07 -6.31
N GLY A 73 -9.08 -0.15 -6.27
CA GLY A 73 -7.69 -0.43 -6.64
C GLY A 73 -7.35 0.08 -8.04
N LEU A 74 -8.14 -0.31 -9.04
CA LEU A 74 -7.95 0.13 -10.44
C LEU A 74 -8.00 1.65 -10.61
N VAL A 75 -8.95 2.31 -9.94
CA VAL A 75 -9.10 3.77 -10.04
C VAL A 75 -7.95 4.48 -9.34
N TRP A 76 -7.47 3.96 -8.19
CA TRP A 76 -6.40 4.57 -7.41
C TRP A 76 -5.07 4.57 -8.15
N GLU A 77 -4.77 3.57 -8.98
CA GLU A 77 -3.57 3.59 -9.84
C GLU A 77 -3.54 4.82 -10.77
N PHE A 78 -4.68 5.34 -11.21
CA PHE A 78 -4.75 6.60 -11.97
C PHE A 78 -4.73 7.82 -11.06
N LEU A 79 -5.49 7.81 -9.96
CA LEU A 79 -5.57 8.96 -9.05
C LEU A 79 -4.22 9.28 -8.42
N LEU A 80 -3.46 8.25 -8.04
CA LEU A 80 -2.11 8.36 -7.48
C LEU A 80 -1.05 8.68 -8.54
N GLY A 81 -1.42 8.68 -9.83
CA GLY A 81 -0.51 8.99 -10.92
C GLY A 81 0.47 7.87 -11.24
N CYS A 82 0.14 6.62 -10.86
CA CYS A 82 0.87 5.45 -11.33
C CYS A 82 0.70 5.28 -12.83
N TYR A 83 -0.47 5.65 -13.37
CA TYR A 83 -0.74 5.69 -14.80
C TYR A 83 -1.13 7.08 -15.30
N ASN A 84 -0.60 7.45 -16.47
CA ASN A 84 -1.03 8.64 -17.19
C ASN A 84 -2.40 8.38 -17.83
N PRO A 85 -3.42 9.25 -17.66
CA PRO A 85 -4.70 9.09 -18.34
C PRO A 85 -4.61 8.96 -19.86
N ASN A 86 -3.60 9.56 -20.49
CA ASN A 86 -3.40 9.51 -21.93
C ASN A 86 -2.65 8.25 -22.41
N SER A 87 -2.23 7.36 -21.50
CA SER A 87 -1.59 6.09 -21.86
C SER A 87 -2.59 5.11 -22.47
N THR A 88 -2.11 4.25 -23.37
CA THR A 88 -2.89 3.13 -23.88
C THR A 88 -2.94 1.98 -22.87
N LEU A 89 -3.79 0.98 -23.11
CA LEU A 89 -3.78 -0.24 -22.28
C LEU A 89 -2.43 -0.97 -22.37
N GLU A 90 -1.84 -1.02 -23.56
CA GLU A 90 -0.58 -1.71 -23.80
C GLU A 90 0.59 -1.03 -23.08
N ASP A 91 0.68 0.30 -23.16
CA ASP A 91 1.68 1.08 -22.41
C ASP A 91 1.61 0.79 -20.91
N ARG A 92 0.39 0.71 -20.36
CA ARG A 92 0.18 0.42 -18.93
C ARG A 92 0.58 -1.00 -18.57
N ASN A 93 0.31 -1.97 -19.42
CA ASN A 93 0.70 -3.36 -19.20
C ASN A 93 2.23 -3.50 -19.21
N GLN A 94 2.91 -2.87 -20.17
CA GLN A 94 4.37 -2.84 -20.23
C GLN A 94 4.96 -2.16 -18.98
N LEU A 95 4.43 -0.99 -18.60
CA LEU A 95 4.88 -0.28 -17.40
C LEU A 95 4.65 -1.09 -16.12
N ARG A 96 3.50 -1.78 -16.01
CA ARG A 96 3.21 -2.67 -14.87
C ARG A 96 4.25 -3.80 -14.79
N GLN A 97 4.56 -4.42 -15.91
CA GLN A 97 5.54 -5.50 -15.97
C GLN A 97 6.93 -5.04 -15.54
N GLN A 98 7.43 -3.93 -16.12
CA GLN A 98 8.72 -3.34 -15.75
C GLN A 98 8.79 -2.99 -14.26
N ARG A 99 7.71 -2.43 -13.71
CA ARG A 99 7.59 -2.08 -12.30
C ARG A 99 7.63 -3.30 -11.38
N ARG A 100 6.95 -4.38 -11.75
CA ARG A 100 6.96 -5.65 -11.01
C ARG A 100 8.32 -6.30 -11.04
N GLU A 101 8.99 -6.31 -12.19
CA GLU A 101 10.37 -6.79 -12.32
C GLU A 101 11.32 -5.97 -11.45
N ARG A 102 11.23 -4.64 -11.51
CA ARG A 102 12.08 -3.75 -10.71
C ARG A 102 11.89 -3.98 -9.21
N TYR A 103 10.64 -4.08 -8.77
CA TYR A 103 10.32 -4.39 -7.38
C TYR A 103 10.86 -5.78 -6.98
N SER A 104 10.71 -6.78 -7.84
CA SER A 104 11.26 -8.12 -7.60
C SER A 104 12.78 -8.10 -7.42
N MET A 105 13.51 -7.30 -8.21
CA MET A 105 14.96 -7.14 -8.06
C MET A 105 15.32 -6.58 -6.68
N TRP A 106 14.66 -5.50 -6.26
CA TRP A 106 14.89 -4.90 -4.94
C TRP A 106 14.51 -5.83 -3.80
N LYS A 107 13.42 -6.59 -3.96
CA LYS A 107 13.00 -7.60 -2.98
C LYS A 107 14.07 -8.67 -2.82
N THR A 108 14.64 -9.18 -3.91
CA THR A 108 15.74 -10.15 -3.86
C THR A 108 17.01 -9.56 -3.22
N GLU A 109 17.35 -8.32 -3.54
CA GLU A 109 18.49 -7.62 -2.93
C GLU A 109 18.32 -7.50 -1.41
N CYS A 110 17.14 -7.04 -0.95
CA CYS A 110 16.80 -6.95 0.47
C CYS A 110 16.81 -8.34 1.14
N GLN A 111 16.29 -9.36 0.47
CA GLN A 111 16.24 -10.73 0.97
C GLN A 111 17.63 -11.36 1.13
N ASN A 112 18.59 -11.02 0.27
CA ASN A 112 19.97 -11.47 0.41
C ASN A 112 20.68 -10.86 1.64
N MET A 113 20.26 -9.67 2.07
CA MET A 113 20.77 -9.01 3.28
C MET A 113 20.04 -9.50 4.54
N VAL A 114 18.71 -9.59 4.47
CA VAL A 114 17.83 -10.01 5.57
C VAL A 114 16.84 -11.05 5.04
N SER A 115 17.07 -12.32 5.38
CA SER A 115 16.33 -13.45 4.79
C SER A 115 14.82 -13.46 5.03
N VAL A 116 14.34 -12.70 6.01
CA VAL A 116 12.91 -12.61 6.35
C VAL A 116 12.12 -11.81 5.31
N ILE A 117 12.75 -10.87 4.59
CA ILE A 117 12.11 -10.09 3.53
C ILE A 117 11.58 -11.04 2.46
N GLY A 118 10.29 -10.96 2.16
CA GLY A 118 9.66 -11.83 1.17
C GLY A 118 9.37 -13.26 1.59
N SER A 119 9.62 -13.62 2.85
CA SER A 119 9.36 -14.97 3.36
C SER A 119 7.90 -15.21 3.77
N GLY A 120 7.06 -14.16 3.80
CA GLY A 120 5.73 -14.21 4.40
C GLY A 120 5.74 -14.08 5.93
N ASN A 121 6.91 -13.80 6.53
CA ASN A 121 7.07 -13.43 7.93
C ASN A 121 7.66 -12.02 8.03
N PHE A 122 7.61 -11.46 9.24
CA PHE A 122 8.22 -10.17 9.56
C PHE A 122 8.80 -10.21 10.98
N ILE A 123 9.73 -9.29 11.26
CA ILE A 123 10.38 -9.17 12.58
C ILE A 123 9.79 -8.02 13.37
N THR A 124 9.73 -8.17 14.69
CA THR A 124 9.40 -7.11 15.65
C THR A 124 10.51 -6.86 16.66
N THR A 125 11.53 -7.73 16.66
CA THR A 125 12.72 -7.62 17.48
C THR A 125 13.88 -7.02 16.68
N PRO A 126 14.74 -6.22 17.31
CA PRO A 126 15.97 -5.75 16.68
C PRO A 126 16.83 -6.93 16.19
N ILE A 127 17.38 -6.80 14.98
CA ILE A 127 18.29 -7.79 14.37
C ILE A 127 19.77 -7.41 14.49
N ILE A 128 20.05 -6.16 14.85
CA ILE A 128 21.39 -5.66 15.11
C ILE A 128 21.36 -4.79 16.37
N THR A 129 22.48 -4.71 17.08
CA THR A 129 22.68 -3.73 18.16
C THR A 129 22.94 -2.34 17.59
N ASP A 130 22.87 -1.30 18.44
CA ASP A 130 23.25 0.07 18.07
C ASP A 130 24.71 0.16 17.60
N ASP A 131 25.56 -0.78 18.03
CA ASP A 131 26.96 -0.93 17.61
C ASP A 131 27.14 -1.74 16.31
N GLY A 132 26.05 -2.14 15.65
CA GLY A 132 26.06 -2.86 14.38
C GLY A 132 26.40 -4.36 14.48
N GLN A 133 26.35 -4.95 15.68
CA GLN A 133 26.57 -6.38 15.86
C GLN A 133 25.26 -7.16 15.60
N PRO A 134 25.28 -8.24 14.80
CA PRO A 134 24.11 -9.07 14.57
C PRO A 134 23.58 -9.71 15.86
N ILE A 135 22.27 -9.71 16.03
CA ILE A 135 21.55 -10.44 17.09
C ILE A 135 20.98 -11.71 16.45
N GLU A 136 21.20 -12.86 17.08
CA GLU A 136 20.57 -14.10 16.63
C GLU A 136 19.06 -14.02 16.85
N VAL A 137 18.32 -13.87 15.74
CA VAL A 137 16.86 -13.91 15.72
C VAL A 137 16.43 -15.18 14.99
N GLU A 138 15.58 -15.98 15.64
CA GLU A 138 15.12 -17.26 15.12
C GLU A 138 14.46 -17.09 13.74
N GLY A 139 14.97 -17.80 12.72
CA GLY A 139 14.48 -17.71 11.34
C GLY A 139 15.00 -16.52 10.52
N CYS A 140 15.82 -15.64 11.09
CA CYS A 140 16.42 -14.50 10.39
C CYS A 140 17.93 -14.68 10.24
N ARG A 141 18.41 -14.83 9.00
CA ARG A 141 19.85 -14.78 8.69
C ARG A 141 20.18 -13.40 8.16
N VAL A 142 21.12 -12.74 8.85
CA VAL A 142 21.75 -11.50 8.41
C VAL A 142 23.12 -11.87 7.84
N THR A 143 23.42 -11.47 6.61
CA THR A 143 24.74 -11.71 6.03
C THR A 143 25.77 -10.83 6.76
N SER A 144 26.71 -11.49 7.43
CA SER A 144 27.64 -10.88 8.38
C SER A 144 28.79 -10.15 7.69
N ALA A 145 28.65 -8.83 7.56
CA ALA A 145 29.69 -7.81 7.72
C ALA A 145 29.08 -6.47 7.32
N VAL A 146 28.37 -5.80 8.24
CA VAL A 146 27.80 -4.48 7.94
C VAL A 146 28.89 -3.42 8.05
N SER A 147 29.82 -3.42 7.09
CA SER A 147 30.74 -2.30 6.85
C SER A 147 30.00 -1.11 6.22
N ASP A 148 28.81 -1.36 5.66
CA ASP A 148 27.98 -0.34 5.03
C ASP A 148 26.99 0.29 6.02
N LYS A 149 27.19 1.58 6.30
CA LYS A 149 26.32 2.36 7.19
C LYS A 149 24.86 2.38 6.74
N LYS A 150 24.60 2.34 5.43
CA LYS A 150 23.24 2.34 4.87
C LYS A 150 22.49 1.08 5.28
N VAL A 151 23.14 -0.07 5.16
CA VAL A 151 22.57 -1.37 5.51
C VAL A 151 22.29 -1.45 7.02
N ALA A 152 23.22 -0.99 7.86
CA ALA A 152 23.01 -0.93 9.31
C ALA A 152 21.80 -0.07 9.67
N GLN A 153 21.73 1.15 9.13
CA GLN A 153 20.63 2.06 9.43
C GLN A 153 19.28 1.48 8.99
N TRP A 154 19.22 0.87 7.80
CA TRP A 154 18.02 0.20 7.33
C TRP A 154 17.60 -0.97 8.24
N MET A 155 18.56 -1.81 8.66
CA MET A 155 18.30 -2.92 9.59
C MET A 155 17.77 -2.47 10.95
N LEU A 156 18.25 -1.33 11.49
CA LEU A 156 17.72 -0.73 12.71
C LEU A 156 16.25 -0.34 12.55
N ILE A 157 15.82 0.06 11.35
CA ILE A 157 14.44 0.51 11.10
C ILE A 157 13.46 -0.67 10.98
N LEU A 158 13.91 -1.86 10.53
CA LEU A 158 13.02 -2.99 10.22
C LEU A 158 12.14 -3.46 11.39
N HIS A 159 12.67 -3.47 12.61
CA HIS A 159 11.90 -3.86 13.78
C HIS A 159 10.83 -2.82 14.14
N GLN A 160 11.14 -1.53 13.96
CA GLN A 160 10.18 -0.44 14.15
C GLN A 160 9.02 -0.54 13.17
N ILE A 161 9.30 -0.84 11.90
CA ILE A 161 8.26 -1.12 10.89
C ILE A 161 7.40 -2.31 11.36
N GLY A 162 8.00 -3.37 11.86
CA GLY A 162 7.26 -4.53 12.38
C GLY A 162 6.32 -4.18 13.54
N LEU A 163 6.78 -3.38 14.49
CA LEU A 163 5.94 -2.90 15.60
C LEU A 163 4.78 -2.04 15.12
N ASP A 164 4.97 -1.25 14.05
CA ASP A 164 3.93 -0.43 13.46
C ASP A 164 2.90 -1.29 12.69
N VAL A 165 3.37 -2.30 11.95
CA VAL A 165 2.52 -3.26 11.23
C VAL A 165 1.58 -3.99 12.19
N VAL A 166 2.07 -4.48 13.34
CA VAL A 166 1.22 -5.13 14.36
C VAL A 166 0.14 -4.19 14.90
N ARG A 167 0.40 -2.89 14.92
CA ARG A 167 -0.54 -1.88 15.42
C ARG A 167 -1.51 -1.37 14.35
N THR A 168 -1.22 -1.60 13.07
CA THR A 168 -1.96 -1.06 11.92
C THR A 168 -3.34 -1.69 11.80
N ASP A 169 -4.38 -0.85 11.70
CA ASP A 169 -5.77 -1.22 11.37
C ASP A 169 -6.27 -2.55 12.00
N ARG A 170 -5.95 -2.79 13.28
CA ARG A 170 -6.23 -4.05 14.00
C ARG A 170 -7.70 -4.47 14.04
N ALA A 171 -8.61 -3.55 13.73
CA ALA A 171 -10.04 -3.79 13.64
C ALA A 171 -10.50 -4.37 12.30
N LEU A 172 -9.68 -4.30 11.24
CA LEU A 172 -9.98 -4.90 9.94
C LEU A 172 -9.62 -6.39 9.96
N ALA A 173 -10.55 -7.24 9.54
CA ALA A 173 -10.30 -8.68 9.44
C ALA A 173 -9.19 -9.01 8.41
N PHE A 174 -8.91 -8.09 7.47
CA PHE A 174 -7.81 -8.22 6.51
C PHE A 174 -6.44 -8.47 7.18
N TYR A 175 -6.17 -7.81 8.31
CA TYR A 175 -4.91 -7.97 9.02
C TYR A 175 -4.91 -9.11 10.05
N GLU A 176 -5.95 -9.94 10.13
CA GLU A 176 -5.87 -11.20 10.87
C GLU A 176 -4.91 -12.19 10.20
N ASP A 177 -4.81 -12.12 8.87
CA ASP A 177 -3.88 -12.93 8.10
C ASP A 177 -2.45 -12.38 8.22
N LYS A 178 -1.54 -13.24 8.72
CA LYS A 178 -0.11 -12.92 8.82
C LYS A 178 0.52 -12.64 7.46
N ALA A 179 0.03 -13.25 6.38
CA ALA A 179 0.53 -12.98 5.02
C ALA A 179 0.24 -11.52 4.60
N ASN A 180 -0.90 -10.97 4.97
CA ASN A 180 -1.26 -9.57 4.68
C ASN A 180 -0.43 -8.59 5.51
N GLN A 181 -0.15 -8.92 6.77
CA GLN A 181 0.79 -8.16 7.61
C GLN A 181 2.21 -8.20 7.05
N ALA A 182 2.70 -9.39 6.66
CA ALA A 182 4.01 -9.56 6.05
C ALA A 182 4.13 -8.80 4.73
N LYS A 183 3.07 -8.79 3.91
CA LYS A 183 3.01 -7.98 2.68
C LYS A 183 3.14 -6.48 2.96
N LEU A 184 2.47 -5.97 4.01
CA LEU A 184 2.64 -4.56 4.42
C LEU A 184 4.07 -4.28 4.88
N TRP A 185 4.63 -5.19 5.69
CA TRP A 185 5.99 -5.08 6.17
C TRP A 185 7.02 -5.11 5.02
N ASP A 186 6.88 -6.02 4.06
CA ASP A 186 7.75 -6.13 2.88
C ASP A 186 7.75 -4.81 2.08
N VAL A 187 6.56 -4.27 1.78
CA VAL A 187 6.44 -3.01 1.00
C VAL A 187 7.13 -1.85 1.72
N LEU A 188 6.90 -1.70 3.02
CA LEU A 188 7.51 -0.62 3.81
C LEU A 188 9.03 -0.80 3.95
N SER A 189 9.48 -2.04 4.17
CA SER A 189 10.89 -2.38 4.29
C SER A 189 11.65 -2.09 2.99
N ILE A 190 11.10 -2.51 1.85
CA ILE A 190 11.70 -2.25 0.54
C ILE A 190 11.64 -0.76 0.20
N TYR A 191 10.58 -0.04 0.56
CA TYR A 191 10.53 1.42 0.38
C TYR A 191 11.68 2.11 1.12
N SER A 192 11.86 1.78 2.40
CA SER A 192 12.92 2.39 3.22
C SER A 192 14.35 2.05 2.75
N TRP A 193 14.52 0.97 1.97
CA TRP A 193 15.79 0.65 1.32
C TRP A 193 16.03 1.48 0.05
N VAL A 194 14.97 1.65 -0.75
CA VAL A 194 15.02 2.32 -2.07
C VAL A 194 15.14 3.84 -1.92
N ASP A 195 14.44 4.42 -0.94
CA ASP A 195 14.44 5.85 -0.64
C ASP A 195 15.07 6.05 0.75
N ASP A 196 16.40 6.10 0.80
CA ASP A 196 17.19 6.23 2.03
C ASP A 196 17.26 7.68 2.55
N ASP A 197 16.96 8.66 1.72
CA ASP A 197 16.84 10.06 2.12
C ASP A 197 15.65 10.26 3.07
N ILE A 198 14.50 9.62 2.77
CA ILE A 198 13.32 9.66 3.64
C ILE A 198 13.34 8.50 4.64
N GLY A 199 13.71 7.31 4.17
CA GLY A 199 13.63 6.07 4.94
C GLY A 199 12.18 5.74 5.34
N TYR A 200 12.01 5.32 6.60
CA TYR A 200 10.70 5.10 7.20
C TYR A 200 10.46 6.06 8.36
N VAL A 201 9.28 6.67 8.37
CA VAL A 201 8.79 7.52 9.45
C VAL A 201 7.47 6.95 9.97
N GLN A 202 7.30 6.98 11.29
CA GLN A 202 6.09 6.48 11.95
C GLN A 202 4.83 7.14 11.35
N GLY A 203 3.84 6.30 11.00
CA GLY A 203 2.60 6.71 10.31
C GLY A 203 2.59 6.40 8.82
N MET A 204 3.75 6.10 8.21
CA MET A 204 3.81 5.62 6.82
C MET A 204 3.07 4.29 6.63
N ASN A 205 3.01 3.45 7.66
CA ASN A 205 2.20 2.23 7.70
C ASN A 205 0.72 2.51 7.44
N ASP A 206 0.16 3.57 8.01
CA ASP A 206 -1.26 3.93 7.87
C ASP A 206 -1.56 4.47 6.45
N ILE A 207 -0.57 5.07 5.79
CA ILE A 207 -0.66 5.51 4.39
C ILE A 207 -0.56 4.30 3.45
N CYS A 208 0.30 3.34 3.77
CA CYS A 208 0.52 2.14 2.96
C CYS A 208 -0.60 1.11 3.09
N SER A 209 -1.24 1.00 4.27
CA SER A 209 -2.29 0.02 4.55
C SER A 209 -3.40 -0.01 3.47
N PRO A 210 -4.01 1.13 3.10
CA PRO A 210 -4.99 1.17 2.02
C PRO A 210 -4.48 0.62 0.69
N MET A 211 -3.20 0.79 0.35
CA MET A 211 -2.63 0.28 -0.90
C MET A 211 -2.55 -1.25 -0.88
N VAL A 212 -2.12 -1.81 0.25
CA VAL A 212 -2.00 -3.27 0.45
C VAL A 212 -3.37 -3.94 0.45
N ILE A 213 -4.38 -3.30 1.04
CA ILE A 213 -5.77 -3.75 1.04
C ILE A 213 -6.39 -3.71 -0.36
N LEU A 214 -6.11 -2.65 -1.14
CA LEU A 214 -6.77 -2.42 -2.42
C LEU A 214 -6.13 -3.15 -3.60
N LEU A 215 -4.84 -3.49 -3.52
CA LEU A 215 -4.07 -4.03 -4.63
C LEU A 215 -3.57 -5.42 -4.27
N GLU A 216 -4.00 -6.42 -5.03
CA GLU A 216 -3.65 -7.83 -4.79
C GLU A 216 -2.15 -8.07 -4.93
N ASN A 217 -1.52 -7.50 -5.95
CA ASN A 217 -0.08 -7.64 -6.18
C ASN A 217 0.72 -6.66 -5.32
N GLU A 218 1.72 -7.18 -4.62
CA GLU A 218 2.59 -6.43 -3.72
C GLU A 218 3.37 -5.30 -4.41
N ALA A 219 3.90 -5.55 -5.61
CA ALA A 219 4.64 -4.52 -6.34
C ALA A 219 3.73 -3.36 -6.77
N ASP A 220 2.49 -3.65 -7.17
CA ASP A 220 1.53 -2.61 -7.54
C ASP A 220 1.18 -1.74 -6.31
N ALA A 221 1.04 -2.36 -5.12
CA ALA A 221 0.88 -1.65 -3.85
C ALA A 221 2.09 -0.77 -3.53
N PHE A 222 3.31 -1.28 -3.70
CA PHE A 222 4.55 -0.52 -3.54
C PHE A 222 4.57 0.73 -4.43
N TRP A 223 4.28 0.59 -5.73
CA TRP A 223 4.33 1.74 -6.65
C TRP A 223 3.20 2.75 -6.40
N CYS A 224 2.04 2.32 -5.90
CA CYS A 224 0.99 3.24 -5.45
C CYS A 224 1.42 4.00 -4.19
N PHE A 225 2.03 3.30 -3.23
CA PHE A 225 2.57 3.90 -2.02
C PHE A 225 3.70 4.89 -2.32
N GLU A 226 4.66 4.51 -3.17
CA GLU A 226 5.75 5.38 -3.60
C GLU A 226 5.26 6.69 -4.22
N ARG A 227 4.22 6.62 -5.07
CA ARG A 227 3.61 7.80 -5.68
C ARG A 227 2.87 8.67 -4.67
N ALA A 228 2.24 8.06 -3.67
CA ALA A 228 1.62 8.78 -2.57
C ALA A 228 2.67 9.54 -1.75
N MET A 229 3.76 8.87 -1.37
CA MET A 229 4.86 9.46 -0.61
C MET A 229 5.53 10.61 -1.34
N ARG A 230 5.85 10.45 -2.64
CA ARG A 230 6.38 11.56 -3.44
C ARG A 230 5.50 12.80 -3.36
N ARG A 231 4.18 12.65 -3.54
CA ARG A 231 3.26 13.79 -3.49
C ARG A 231 3.26 14.47 -2.14
N LEU A 232 3.29 13.71 -1.05
CA LEU A 232 3.36 14.26 0.30
C LEU A 232 4.67 15.05 0.52
N VAL A 233 5.80 14.51 0.07
CA VAL A 233 7.12 15.14 0.23
C VAL A 233 7.23 16.44 -0.58
N TYR A 234 6.73 16.44 -1.83
CA TYR A 234 6.68 17.66 -2.64
C TYR A 234 5.78 18.75 -2.02
N PHE A 235 4.74 18.39 -1.24
CA PHE A 235 3.96 19.38 -0.50
C PHE A 235 4.78 20.05 0.61
N TYR A 236 5.61 19.30 1.33
CA TYR A 236 6.44 19.87 2.40
C TYR A 236 7.56 20.78 1.84
N LEU A 237 8.24 20.36 0.78
CA LEU A 237 9.34 21.15 0.20
C LEU A 237 8.89 22.43 -0.51
N LEU A 238 7.60 22.57 -0.86
CA LEU A 238 7.03 23.79 -1.46
C LEU A 238 6.40 24.75 -0.44
N GLN A 239 6.34 24.40 0.85
CA GLN A 239 5.89 25.31 1.90
C GLN A 239 7.04 26.08 2.56
N ASP A 240 8.29 25.68 2.32
CA ASP A 240 9.50 26.32 2.84
C ASP A 240 10.17 27.29 1.83
N GLY A 241 9.41 27.81 0.85
CA GLY A 241 9.89 28.71 -0.21
C GLY A 241 9.19 30.06 -0.25
#